data_AF-A0AAV7W3Z5-F1
#
_entry.id   AF-A0AAV7W3Z5-F1
#
_cell.length_a   1.000
_cell.length_b   1.000
_cell.length_c   1.000
_cell.angle_alpha   90.00
_cell.angle_beta   90.00
_cell.angle_gamma   90.00
#
_symmetry.space_group_name_H-M   'P 1'
#
loop_
_entity.id
_entity.type
_entity.pdbx_description
1 polymer ?
#
loop_
_entity_poly.entity_id
_entity_poly.type
_entity_poly.pdbx_seq_one_letter_code
_entity_poly.pdbx_strand_id
1 'polypeptide(L)'
;MKRDLCGFPQDVEQFLTGVSLPWITAEQCLELDDPLLLSEIREAIQSLANGMAPGPDGIPAECYKAYATLLAPMLLCSVRGILGAGVLTYYVMRDHVSLPS
;
A
#
# COMPACT_ATOMS: atom_id res chain seq x y z
N MET A 1 8.92 -9.38 -37.98
CA MET A 1 7.78 -8.89 -37.17
C MET A 1 8.25 -7.64 -36.44
N LYS A 2 8.05 -6.46 -37.04
CA LYS A 2 8.44 -5.19 -36.45
C LYS A 2 7.45 -4.89 -35.33
N ARG A 3 7.94 -4.71 -34.10
CA ARG A 3 7.11 -4.14 -33.03
C ARG A 3 7.08 -2.65 -33.28
N ASP A 4 6.00 -2.18 -33.89
CA ASP A 4 5.63 -0.77 -33.88
C ASP A 4 5.22 -0.44 -32.45
N LEU A 5 6.21 -0.17 -31.59
CA LEU A 5 5.97 0.42 -30.28
C LEU A 5 5.87 1.92 -30.51
N CYS A 6 4.70 2.49 -30.24
CA CYS A 6 4.57 3.91 -30.02
C CYS A 6 5.72 4.33 -29.08
N GLY A 7 6.62 5.19 -29.57
CA GLY A 7 7.63 5.79 -28.70
C GLY A 7 6.92 6.48 -27.55
N PHE A 8 7.52 6.42 -26.35
CA PHE A 8 7.10 7.29 -25.26
C PHE A 8 7.00 8.72 -25.80
N PRO A 9 5.98 9.51 -25.45
CA PRO A 9 5.87 10.89 -25.92
C PRO A 9 7.18 11.62 -25.61
N GLN A 10 7.74 12.35 -26.59
CA GLN A 10 9.03 13.02 -26.45
C GLN A 10 9.09 13.92 -25.21
N ASP A 11 7.96 14.51 -24.84
CA ASP A 11 7.79 15.32 -23.62
C ASP A 11 8.04 14.52 -22.34
N VAL A 12 7.64 13.24 -22.30
CA VAL A 12 7.86 12.36 -21.13
C VAL A 12 9.32 11.97 -21.03
N GLU A 13 9.98 11.65 -22.14
CA GLU A 13 11.42 11.36 -22.12
C GLU A 13 12.25 12.57 -21.72
N GLN A 14 11.90 13.75 -22.23
CA GLN A 14 12.58 15.00 -21.89
C GLN A 14 12.37 15.38 -20.42
N PHE A 15 11.20 15.09 -19.85
CA PHE A 15 10.94 15.23 -18.42
C PHE A 15 11.75 14.24 -17.58
N LEU A 16 11.71 12.94 -17.90
CA LEU A 16 12.40 11.91 -17.12
C LEU A 16 13.93 12.02 -17.19
N THR A 17 14.48 12.50 -18.30
CA THR A 17 15.93 12.78 -18.44
C THR A 17 16.38 14.02 -17.67
N GLY A 18 15.49 14.99 -17.46
CA GLY A 18 15.76 16.20 -16.68
C GLY A 18 15.60 16.05 -15.18
N VAL A 19 14.98 14.96 -14.70
CA VAL A 19 14.72 14.71 -13.28
C VAL A 19 15.73 13.71 -12.73
N SER A 20 16.46 14.08 -11.68
CA SER A 20 17.24 13.11 -10.91
C SER A 20 16.29 12.28 -10.05
N LEU A 21 15.94 11.08 -10.51
CA LEU A 21 15.17 10.16 -9.69
C LEU A 21 16.07 9.64 -8.55
N PRO A 22 15.56 9.60 -7.30
CA PRO A 22 16.30 9.00 -6.20
C PRO A 22 16.52 7.51 -6.49
N TRP A 23 17.75 7.05 -6.33
CA TRP A 23 18.09 5.64 -6.36
C TRP A 23 18.15 5.09 -4.94
N ILE A 24 17.55 3.93 -4.74
CA ILE A 24 17.70 3.20 -3.47
C ILE A 24 19.05 2.49 -3.46
N THR A 25 19.72 2.49 -2.31
CA THR A 25 20.99 1.77 -2.13
C THR A 25 20.74 0.28 -1.93
N ALA A 26 21.79 -0.55 -2.07
CA ALA A 26 21.67 -1.98 -1.85
C ALA A 26 21.22 -2.32 -0.41
N GLU A 27 21.63 -1.51 0.56
CA GLU A 27 21.22 -1.64 1.96
C GLU A 27 19.74 -1.36 2.14
N GLN A 28 19.21 -0.32 1.46
CA GLN A 28 17.78 -0.01 1.48
C GLN A 28 16.95 -1.09 0.80
N CYS A 29 17.45 -1.71 -0.29
CA CYS A 29 16.79 -2.87 -0.89
C CYS A 29 16.65 -4.01 0.12
N LEU A 30 17.73 -4.34 0.83
CA LEU A 30 17.72 -5.41 1.84
C LEU A 30 16.76 -5.12 2.98
N GLU A 31 16.72 -3.88 3.47
CA GLU A 31 15.79 -3.45 4.53
C GLU A 31 14.32 -3.54 4.07
N LEU A 32 14.03 -3.22 2.81
CA LEU A 32 12.68 -3.32 2.25
C LEU A 32 12.23 -4.77 2.01
N ASP A 33 13.19 -5.68 1.77
CA ASP A 33 12.94 -7.11 1.60
C ASP A 33 12.80 -7.85 2.96
N ASP A 34 13.13 -7.19 4.08
CA ASP A 34 13.02 -7.78 5.41
C ASP A 34 11.56 -8.07 5.79
N PRO A 35 11.29 -9.12 6.58
CA PRO A 35 9.94 -9.43 7.00
C PRO A 35 9.32 -8.31 7.84
N LEU A 36 8.19 -7.76 7.38
CA LEU A 36 7.42 -6.73 8.11
C LEU A 36 7.24 -7.07 9.58
N LEU A 37 7.48 -6.13 10.47
CA LEU A 37 7.42 -6.26 11.92
C LEU A 37 6.09 -5.75 12.49
N LEU A 38 5.76 -6.20 13.70
CA LEU A 38 4.55 -5.73 14.39
C LEU A 38 4.64 -4.24 14.77
N SER A 39 5.84 -3.74 15.06
CA SER A 39 6.09 -2.32 15.34
C SER A 39 5.73 -1.45 14.16
N GLU A 40 6.13 -1.83 12.95
CA GLU A 40 5.86 -1.08 11.71
C GLU A 40 4.35 -0.94 11.47
N ILE A 41 3.58 -2.01 11.71
CA ILE A 41 2.12 -1.95 11.60
C ILE A 41 1.52 -1.01 12.65
N ARG A 42 2.03 -1.03 13.89
CA ARG A 42 1.55 -0.12 14.94
C ARG A 42 1.88 1.33 14.62
N GLU A 43 3.09 1.60 14.14
CA GLU A 43 3.54 2.93 13.73
C GLU A 43 2.72 3.43 12.53
N ALA A 44 2.46 2.57 11.54
CA ALA A 44 1.58 2.87 10.42
C ALA A 44 0.18 3.27 10.90
N ILE A 45 -0.42 2.52 11.83
CA ILE A 45 -1.72 2.86 12.43
C ILE A 45 -1.67 4.22 13.13
N GLN A 46 -0.61 4.51 13.89
CA GLN A 46 -0.48 5.80 14.58
C GLN A 46 -0.28 6.97 13.63
N SER A 47 0.33 6.73 12.47
CA SER A 47 0.59 7.74 11.44
C SER A 47 -0.66 8.18 10.67
N LEU A 48 -1.77 7.44 10.78
CA LEU A 48 -3.02 7.79 10.08
C LEU A 48 -3.49 9.20 10.46
N ALA A 49 -3.94 9.98 9.48
CA ALA A 49 -4.50 11.31 9.75
C ALA A 49 -5.91 11.19 10.36
N ASN A 50 -6.16 11.93 11.44
CA ASN A 50 -7.47 12.01 12.08
C ASN A 50 -8.42 12.93 11.31
N GLY A 51 -9.73 12.74 11.48
CA GLY A 51 -10.76 13.59 10.85
C GLY A 51 -10.87 13.41 9.33
N MET A 52 -10.18 12.42 8.76
CA MET A 52 -10.34 12.03 7.36
C MET A 52 -11.60 11.19 7.20
N ALA A 53 -12.22 11.27 6.01
CA ALA A 53 -13.35 10.40 5.69
C ALA A 53 -12.94 8.93 5.84
N PRO A 54 -13.76 8.08 6.47
CA PRO A 54 -13.47 6.66 6.61
C PRO A 54 -13.36 6.00 5.24
N GLY A 55 -12.60 4.91 5.20
CA GLY A 55 -12.37 4.15 3.99
C GLY A 55 -13.62 3.40 3.51
N PRO A 56 -13.45 2.53 2.50
CA PRO A 56 -14.47 1.57 2.08
C PRO A 56 -15.07 0.75 3.26
N ASP A 57 -14.22 0.45 4.24
CA ASP A 57 -14.58 -0.25 5.46
C ASP A 57 -15.55 0.51 6.39
N GLY A 58 -15.76 1.81 6.19
CA GLY A 58 -16.53 2.67 7.08
C GLY A 58 -15.88 2.91 8.46
N ILE A 59 -14.61 2.51 8.64
CA ILE A 59 -13.90 2.60 9.92
C ILE A 59 -13.01 3.85 9.92
N PRO A 60 -13.21 4.78 10.86
CA PRO A 60 -12.40 5.99 10.93
C PRO A 60 -11.01 5.71 11.53
N ALA A 61 -10.03 6.56 11.22
CA ALA A 61 -8.63 6.43 11.67
C ALA A 61 -8.52 6.35 13.21
N GLU A 62 -9.40 7.04 13.94
CA GLU A 62 -9.47 7.06 15.39
C GLU A 62 -9.78 5.67 15.96
N CYS A 63 -10.63 4.89 15.27
CA CYS A 63 -10.90 3.51 15.67
C CYS A 63 -9.66 2.63 15.49
N TYR A 64 -8.96 2.76 14.36
CA TYR A 64 -7.71 2.04 14.14
C TYR A 64 -6.68 2.32 15.25
N LYS A 65 -6.53 3.59 15.64
CA LYS A 65 -5.63 4.00 16.72
C LYS A 65 -6.06 3.49 18.09
N ALA A 66 -7.35 3.59 18.42
CA ALA A 66 -7.90 3.14 19.70
C ALA A 66 -7.72 1.63 19.91
N TYR A 67 -7.80 0.84 18.83
CA TYR A 67 -7.69 -0.61 18.88
C TYR A 67 -6.38 -1.15 18.27
N ALA A 68 -5.35 -0.31 18.14
CA ALA A 68 -4.09 -0.67 17.48
C ALA A 68 -3.44 -1.96 18.04
N THR A 69 -3.48 -2.14 19.36
CA THR A 69 -2.95 -3.34 20.02
C THR A 69 -3.67 -4.62 19.59
N LEU A 70 -4.98 -4.54 19.36
CA LEU A 70 -5.81 -5.66 18.94
C LEU A 70 -5.70 -5.89 17.42
N LEU A 71 -5.68 -4.83 16.63
CA LEU A 71 -5.71 -4.90 15.17
C LEU A 71 -4.35 -5.22 14.55
N ALA A 72 -3.25 -4.73 15.13
CA ALA A 72 -1.93 -4.85 14.53
C ALA A 72 -1.49 -6.30 14.21
N PRO A 73 -1.70 -7.31 15.09
CA PRO A 73 -1.39 -8.70 14.75
C PRO A 73 -2.21 -9.24 13.58
N MET A 74 -3.49 -8.88 13.50
CA MET A 74 -4.39 -9.32 12.42
C MET A 74 -4.01 -8.68 11.08
N LEU A 75 -3.71 -7.38 11.09
CA LEU A 75 -3.23 -6.64 9.93
C LEU A 75 -1.87 -7.17 9.46
N LEU A 76 -0.95 -7.45 10.37
CA LEU A 76 0.37 -8.02 10.04
C LEU A 76 0.23 -9.36 9.29
N CYS A 77 -0.60 -10.27 9.81
CA CYS A 77 -0.87 -11.55 9.14
C CYS A 77 -1.46 -11.34 7.73
N SER A 78 -2.36 -10.38 7.59
CA SER A 78 -3.00 -10.06 6.31
C SER A 78 -1.99 -9.52 5.31
N VAL A 79 -1.22 -8.48 5.68
CA VAL A 79 -0.24 -7.83 4.79
C VAL A 79 0.86 -8.80 4.37
N ARG A 80 1.40 -9.60 5.30
CA ARG A 80 2.40 -10.63 4.98
C ARG A 80 1.83 -11.70 4.02
N GLY A 81 0.57 -12.10 4.22
CA GLY A 81 -0.11 -13.02 3.32
C GLY A 81 -0.25 -12.45 1.91
N ILE A 82 -0.61 -11.18 1.80
CA ILE A 82 -0.73 -10.46 0.52
C ILE A 82 0.62 -10.36 -0.17
N LEU A 83 1.67 -9.98 0.56
CA LEU A 83 3.02 -9.82 0.01
C LEU A 83 3.59 -11.16 -0.48
N GLY A 84 3.36 -12.24 0.26
CA GLY A 84 3.86 -13.58 -0.09
C GLY A 84 3.07 -14.29 -1.19
N ALA A 85 1.74 -14.12 -1.23
CA ALA A 85 0.88 -14.83 -2.18
C ALA A 85 0.45 -13.98 -3.39
N GLY A 86 0.61 -12.66 -3.34
CA GLY A 86 0.13 -11.72 -4.35
C GLY A 86 -1.40 -11.62 -4.43
N VAL A 87 -2.12 -12.11 -3.42
CA VAL A 87 -3.60 -12.12 -3.39
C VAL A 87 -4.10 -11.24 -2.25
N LEU A 88 -4.95 -10.27 -2.57
CA LEU A 88 -5.66 -9.49 -1.56
C LEU A 88 -6.62 -10.39 -0.77
N THR A 89 -6.38 -10.53 0.53
CA THR A 89 -7.30 -11.25 1.43
C THR A 89 -8.69 -10.62 1.39
N TYR A 90 -9.71 -11.49 1.33
CA TYR A 90 -11.13 -11.19 1.19
C TYR A 90 -11.71 -10.08 2.09
N TYR A 91 -11.05 -9.73 3.20
CA TYR A 91 -11.45 -8.64 4.10
C TYR A 91 -11.21 -7.23 3.53
N VAL A 92 -10.24 -7.05 2.63
CA VAL A 92 -9.83 -5.70 2.15
C VAL A 92 -10.73 -5.19 1.03
N MET A 93 -11.47 -6.07 0.34
CA MET A 93 -12.07 -5.75 -0.96
C MET A 93 -13.58 -5.52 -0.95
N ARG A 94 -14.27 -5.61 0.18
CA ARG A 94 -15.74 -5.57 0.19
C ARG A 94 -16.31 -4.18 0.52
N ASP A 95 -16.14 -3.27 -0.43
CA ASP A 95 -17.13 -2.23 -0.67
C ASP A 95 -18.26 -2.80 -1.52
N HIS A 96 -19.40 -3.07 -0.89
CA HIS A 96 -20.62 -3.37 -1.61
C HIS A 96 -21.21 -2.08 -2.20
N VAL A 97 -20.95 -1.84 -3.49
CA VAL A 97 -21.94 -1.20 -4.36
C VAL A 97 -22.79 -2.31 -4.99
N SER A 98 -24.11 -2.09 -4.93
CA SER A 98 -25.23 -2.88 -5.48
C SER A 98 -25.90 -3.88 -4.53
N LEU A 99 -26.94 -3.39 -3.85
CA LEU A 99 -28.09 -4.18 -3.41
C LEU A 99 -28.80 -4.76 -4.64
N PRO A 100 -29.15 -6.06 -4.68
CA PRO A 100 -29.98 -6.60 -5.75
C PRO A 100 -31.43 -6.12 -5.59
N SER A 101 -32.06 -5.91 -6.74
CA SER A 101 -33.41 -5.36 -6.97
C SER A 101 -34.55 -6.19 -6.39
#